data_AF-G5LQK5-F1
#
_entry.id   AF-G5LQK5-F1
#
_cell.length_a   1.000
_cell.length_b   1.000
_cell.length_c   1.000
_cell.angle_alpha   90.00
_cell.angle_beta   90.00
_cell.angle_gamma   90.00
#
_symmetry.space_group_name_H-M   'P 1'
#
loop_
_entity.id
_entity.type
_entity.pdbx_description
1 polymer ?
#
loop_
_entity_poly.entity_id
_entity_poly.type
_entity_poly.pdbx_seq_one_letter_code
_entity_poly.pdbx_strand_id
1 'polypeptide(L)' 'MLCYKLKVLKNELNLPADQHCEYIWISEDKISNLNNIHKYSKDYFL' A
#
# COMPACT_ATOMS: atom_id res chain seq x y z
N MET A 1 -5.40 -14.62 -2.53
CA MET A 1 -6.79 -14.18 -2.84
C MET A 1 -6.93 -12.74 -2.38
N LEU A 2 -7.28 -11.82 -3.27
CA LEU A 2 -7.52 -10.43 -2.91
C LEU A 2 -8.85 -10.33 -2.16
N CYS A 3 -8.84 -9.79 -0.95
CA CYS A 3 -10.06 -9.71 -0.13
C CYS A 3 -10.93 -8.50 -0.56
N TYR A 4 -10.32 -7.32 -0.72
CA TYR A 4 -11.02 -6.10 -1.13
C TYR A 4 -10.08 -5.17 -1.93
N LYS A 5 -10.67 -4.39 -2.85
CA LYS A 5 -10.03 -3.22 -3.49
C LYS A 5 -10.98 -2.04 -3.35
N LEU A 6 -10.51 -0.96 -2.75
CA LEU A 6 -11.29 0.24 -2.46
C LEU A 6 -10.68 1.45 -3.18
N LYS A 7 -11.53 2.40 -3.55
CA LYS A 7 -11.11 3.75 -3.98
C LYS A 7 -11.60 4.72 -2.93
N VAL A 8 -10.68 5.52 -2.41
CA VAL A 8 -10.92 6.49 -1.32
C VAL A 8 -10.24 7.79 -1.67
N LEU A 9 -10.76 8.90 -1.15
CA LEU A 9 -10.10 10.20 -1.27
C LEU A 9 -9.06 10.34 -0.15
N LYS A 10 -7.84 10.75 -0.49
CA LYS A 10 -6.73 10.85 0.47
C LYS A 10 -7.03 11.80 1.63
N ASN A 11 -7.77 12.88 1.38
CA ASN A 11 -8.13 13.88 2.39
C ASN A 11 -9.20 13.41 3.37
N GLU A 12 -9.85 12.27 3.11
CA GLU A 12 -10.85 11.68 4.01
C GLU A 12 -10.23 10.62 4.95
N LEU A 13 -8.94 10.30 4.77
CA LEU A 13 -8.25 9.29 5.58
C LEU A 13 -7.58 9.91 6.80
N ASN A 14 -7.94 9.38 7.97
CA ASN A 14 -7.20 9.61 9.21
C ASN A 14 -6.24 8.43 9.47
N LEU A 15 -5.03 8.49 8.91
CA LEU A 15 -4.05 7.39 8.99
C LEU A 15 -3.33 7.41 10.36
N PRO A 16 -3.49 6.38 11.21
CA PRO A 16 -2.90 6.35 12.54
C PRO A 16 -1.39 6.07 12.50
N ALA A 17 -0.65 6.60 13.47
CA ALA A 17 0.80 6.41 13.56
C ALA A 17 1.23 5.27 14.50
N ASP A 18 0.28 4.61 15.17
CA ASP A 18 0.58 3.60 16.21
C ASP A 18 1.34 2.39 15.67
N GLN A 19 1.14 2.05 14.39
CA GLN A 19 1.75 0.87 13.74
C GLN A 19 2.71 1.22 12.60
N HIS A 20 2.69 2.45 12.11
CA HIS A 20 3.48 2.88 10.97
C HIS A 20 4.03 4.28 11.20
N CYS A 21 5.33 4.45 10.98
CA CYS A 21 5.98 5.76 11.06
C CYS A 21 5.78 6.61 9.79
N GLU A 22 5.39 5.99 8.67
CA GLU A 22 5.20 6.65 7.37
C GLU A 22 4.17 5.89 6.51
N TYR A 23 3.45 6.63 5.66
CA TYR A 23 2.57 6.09 4.62
C TYR A 23 2.90 6.71 3.26
N ILE A 24 3.05 5.87 2.23
CA ILE A 24 3.34 6.32 0.87
C ILE A 24 2.29 5.80 -0.11
N TRP A 25 1.93 6.63 -1.09
CA TRP A 25 1.13 6.23 -2.24
C TRP A 25 2.08 5.99 -3.40
N ILE A 26 2.03 4.80 -3.99
CA ILE A 26 2.97 4.36 -5.01
C ILE A 26 2.21 3.64 -6.14
N SER A 27 2.72 3.77 -7.36
CA SER A 27 2.14 3.13 -8.53
C SER A 27 2.53 1.64 -8.62
N GLU A 28 1.69 0.86 -9.28
CA GLU A 28 1.84 -0.61 -9.38
C GLU A 28 3.19 -1.00 -10.03
N ASP A 29 3.64 -0.26 -11.06
CA ASP A 29 4.92 -0.46 -11.74
C ASP A 29 6.14 -0.26 -10.83
N LYS A 30 6.02 0.59 -9.82
CA LYS A 30 7.11 0.89 -8.88
C LYS A 30 7.15 -0.11 -7.71
N ILE A 31 5.99 -0.59 -7.25
CA ILE A 31 5.91 -1.55 -6.12
C ILE A 31 6.76 -2.79 -6.37
N SER A 32 6.68 -3.36 -7.58
CA SER A 32 7.38 -4.60 -7.92
C SER A 32 8.90 -4.46 -7.80
N ASN A 33 9.43 -3.29 -8.15
CA ASN A 33 10.87 -3.01 -8.22
C ASN A 33 11.49 -2.55 -6.89
N LEU A 34 10.68 -2.26 -5.86
CA LEU A 34 11.18 -1.76 -4.57
C LEU A 34 11.55 -2.90 -3.62
N ASN A 35 12.82 -2.96 -3.20
CA ASN A 35 13.33 -4.01 -2.32
C ASN A 35 12.87 -3.86 -0.86
N ASN A 36 12.39 -2.69 -0.45
CA ASN A 36 11.92 -2.40 0.89
C ASN A 36 10.42 -2.70 1.11
N ILE A 37 9.74 -3.32 0.13
CA ILE A 37 8.35 -3.76 0.25
C ILE A 37 8.32 -5.28 0.43
N HIS A 38 7.62 -5.74 1.45
CA HIS A 38 7.49 -7.17 1.75
C HIS A 38 6.81 -7.93 0.60
N LYS A 39 7.26 -9.16 0.34
CA LYS A 39 6.74 -10.03 -0.74
C LYS A 39 5.22 -10.14 -0.73
N TYR A 40 4.62 -10.40 0.43
CA TYR A 40 3.16 -10.54 0.54
C TYR A 40 2.37 -9.27 0.20
N SER A 41 2.97 -8.09 0.33
CA SER A 41 2.33 -6.85 -0.14
C SER A 41 2.41 -6.73 -1.66
N LYS A 42 3.49 -7.20 -2.28
CA LYS A 42 3.66 -7.24 -3.75
C LYS A 42 2.74 -8.26 -4.42
N ASP A 43 2.47 -9.38 -3.76
CA ASP A 43 1.61 -10.46 -4.28
C ASP A 43 0.17 -10.01 -4.59
N TYR A 44 -0.27 -8.85 -4.08
CA TYR A 44 -1.56 -8.25 -4.43
C TYR A 44 -1.59 -7.55 -5.80
N PHE A 45 -0.43 -7.37 -6.43
CA PHE A 45 -0.26 -6.68 -7.72
C PHE A 45 0.31 -7.58 -8.82
N LEU A 46 0.54 -8.87 -8.53
CA LEU A 46 1.01 -9.90 -9.47
C LEU A 46 -0.13 -10.46 -10.33
#